data_AF-A0A395XTC6-F1
#
_entry.id   AF-A0A395XTC6-F1
#
_cell.length_a   1.000
_cell.length_b   1.000
_cell.length_c   1.000
_cell.angle_alpha   90.00
_cell.angle_beta   90.00
_cell.angle_gamma   90.00
#
_symmetry.space_group_name_H-M   'P 1'
#
loop_
_entity.id
_entity.type
_entity.pdbx_description
1 polymer ?
#
loop_
_entity_poly.entity_id
_entity_poly.type
_entity_poly.pdbx_seq_one_letter_code
_entity_poly.pdbx_strand_id
1 'polypeptide(L)'
;MNRKHFYIIAGIFILALAGCSIKKEDTKKIQDIEFTVVAPEDVPEELKEDIEKAQDTPFRLTYADQGYLYMARGYGEKEKTGYSVEVNACYETSDAVRIQTTLLGPAKGEKTKEKKTYPYVVMKTEYREKDVIFE
;
A
#
# COMPACT_ATOMS: atom_id res chain seq x y z
N MET A 1 -20.86 36.18 44.43
CA MET A 1 -20.74 36.30 42.96
C MET A 1 -20.80 34.92 42.31
N ASN A 2 -22.05 34.46 42.17
CA ASN A 2 -22.67 33.52 41.23
C ASN A 2 -21.85 32.41 40.55
N ARG A 3 -22.02 31.18 41.06
CA ARG A 3 -21.65 29.86 40.45
C ARG A 3 -22.11 29.64 39.00
N LYS A 4 -22.92 30.55 38.44
CA LYS A 4 -23.46 30.47 37.08
C LYS A 4 -22.48 30.98 36.01
N HIS A 5 -21.47 31.77 36.38
CA HIS A 5 -20.49 32.30 35.43
C HIS A 5 -19.34 31.33 35.10
N PHE A 6 -19.08 30.35 35.97
CA PHE A 6 -18.03 29.35 35.74
C PHE A 6 -18.38 28.38 34.59
N TYR A 7 -19.68 28.10 34.40
CA TYR A 7 -20.15 27.21 33.34
C TYR A 7 -20.19 27.85 31.95
N ILE A 8 -20.16 29.19 31.86
CA ILE A 8 -20.19 29.90 30.57
C ILE A 8 -18.79 29.95 29.93
N ILE A 9 -17.73 29.91 30.74
CA ILE A 9 -16.34 29.90 30.24
C ILE A 9 -15.90 28.48 29.82
N ALA A 10 -16.50 27.43 30.38
CA ALA A 10 -16.20 26.04 30.03
C ALA A 10 -16.88 25.54 28.73
N GLY A 11 -17.85 26.28 28.18
CA GLY A 11 -18.64 25.85 27.01
C GLY A 11 -18.03 26.21 25.64
N ILE A 12 -16.95 26.97 25.59
CA ILE A 12 -16.38 27.50 24.32
C ILE A 12 -15.11 26.78 23.86
N PHE A 13 -14.52 25.89 24.67
CA PHE A 13 -13.22 25.29 24.35
C PHE A 13 -13.28 23.91 23.64
N ILE A 14 -14.46 23.40 23.27
CA ILE A 14 -14.63 22.01 22.78
C ILE A 14 -14.72 21.92 21.23
N LEU A 15 -14.74 23.04 20.50
CA LEU A 15 -14.93 23.03 19.03
C LEU A 15 -13.64 23.08 18.18
N ALA A 16 -12.45 22.97 18.77
CA ALA A 16 -11.18 23.23 18.06
C ALA A 16 -10.40 21.99 17.58
N LEU A 17 -11.00 20.80 17.47
CA LEU A 17 -10.25 19.57 17.11
C LEU A 17 -10.83 18.77 15.93
N ALA A 18 -11.68 19.36 15.10
CA ALA A 18 -12.06 18.75 13.81
C ALA A 18 -11.23 19.33 12.65
N GLY A 19 -9.91 19.38 12.82
CA GLY A 19 -8.98 19.66 11.73
C GLY A 19 -8.66 18.40 10.94
N CYS A 20 -9.64 17.76 10.30
CA CYS A 20 -9.34 16.85 9.21
C CYS A 20 -8.81 17.70 8.05
N SER A 21 -7.50 17.90 7.99
CA SER A 21 -6.88 18.39 6.76
C SER A 21 -7.08 17.32 5.70
N ILE A 22 -8.10 17.51 4.86
CA ILE A 22 -8.21 16.80 3.59
C ILE A 22 -7.03 17.32 2.76
N LYS A 23 -5.89 16.62 2.82
CA LYS A 23 -4.86 16.78 1.80
C LYS A 23 -5.51 16.39 0.48
N LYS A 24 -5.59 17.34 -0.45
CA LYS A 24 -5.92 17.00 -1.84
C LYS A 24 -4.75 16.17 -2.36
N GLU A 25 -4.98 14.89 -2.58
CA GLU A 25 -3.98 14.04 -3.24
C GLU A 25 -3.75 14.56 -4.66
N ASP A 26 -2.50 14.81 -5.02
CA ASP A 26 -2.15 15.11 -6.40
C ASP A 26 -2.08 13.80 -7.17
N THR A 27 -2.95 13.65 -8.16
CA THR A 27 -3.03 12.48 -9.05
C THR A 27 -2.35 12.73 -10.39
N LYS A 28 -1.85 13.95 -10.62
CA LYS A 28 -1.19 14.30 -11.87
C LYS A 28 0.19 13.64 -11.91
N LYS A 29 0.30 12.63 -12.77
CA LYS A 29 1.57 11.97 -13.10
C LYS A 29 2.60 12.99 -13.58
N ILE A 30 3.75 13.02 -12.91
CA ILE A 30 4.94 13.79 -13.28
C ILE A 30 5.82 12.95 -14.22
N GLN A 31 6.15 11.72 -13.80
CA GLN A 31 6.99 10.80 -14.57
C GLN A 31 6.76 9.34 -14.17
N ASP A 32 7.11 8.40 -15.05
CA ASP A 32 7.23 6.99 -14.67
C ASP A 32 8.47 6.78 -13.79
N ILE A 33 8.38 5.84 -12.85
CA ILE A 33 9.50 5.43 -12.02
C ILE A 33 10.03 4.11 -12.57
N GLU A 34 11.33 4.02 -12.79
CA GLU A 34 11.98 2.75 -13.08
C GLU A 34 11.91 1.85 -11.85
N PHE A 35 11.39 0.63 -12.05
CA PHE A 35 11.24 -0.35 -10.99
C PHE A 35 11.65 -1.73 -11.47
N THR A 36 12.03 -2.58 -10.53
CA THR A 36 12.28 -4.00 -10.77
C THR A 36 11.31 -4.83 -9.94
N VAL A 37 10.75 -5.89 -10.54
CA VAL A 37 10.06 -6.92 -9.76
C VAL A 37 11.11 -7.79 -9.08
N VAL A 38 11.02 -7.91 -7.76
CA VAL A 38 12.00 -8.63 -6.94
C VAL A 38 11.62 -10.10 -6.88
N ALA A 39 12.58 -10.99 -7.13
CA ALA A 39 12.38 -12.42 -6.95
C ALA A 39 12.17 -12.74 -5.45
N PRO A 40 11.35 -13.74 -5.07
CA PRO A 40 11.08 -14.05 -3.67
C PRO A 40 12.32 -14.30 -2.79
N GLU A 41 13.41 -14.80 -3.38
CA GLU A 41 14.71 -15.02 -2.74
C GLU A 41 15.51 -13.74 -2.49
N ASP A 42 15.23 -12.66 -3.23
CA ASP A 42 15.93 -11.36 -3.13
C ASP A 42 15.14 -10.34 -2.29
N VAL A 43 13.97 -10.72 -1.77
CA VAL A 43 13.17 -9.87 -0.87
C VAL A 43 13.89 -9.77 0.48
N PRO A 44 14.06 -8.57 1.06
CA PRO A 44 14.63 -8.40 2.40
C PRO A 44 13.93 -9.29 3.44
N GLU A 45 14.70 -9.95 4.31
CA GLU A 45 14.20 -10.95 5.25
C GLU A 45 13.08 -10.41 6.15
N GLU A 46 13.24 -9.19 6.68
CA GLU A 46 12.23 -8.52 7.50
C GLU A 46 10.91 -8.31 6.73
N LEU A 47 10.98 -7.84 5.48
CA LEU A 47 9.80 -7.66 4.64
C LEU A 47 9.15 -9.00 4.30
N LYS A 48 9.94 -10.05 4.07
CA LYS A 48 9.44 -11.39 3.77
C LYS A 48 8.65 -11.95 4.95
N GLU A 49 9.13 -11.80 6.17
CA GLU A 49 8.39 -12.20 7.36
C GLU A 49 7.05 -11.45 7.49
N ASP A 50 7.05 -10.14 7.23
CA ASP A 50 5.82 -9.35 7.31
C ASP A 50 4.80 -9.72 6.22
N ILE A 51 5.28 -10.08 5.03
CA ILE A 51 4.44 -10.66 3.96
C ILE A 51 3.83 -11.98 4.44
N GLU A 52 4.62 -12.89 5.00
CA GLU A 52 4.13 -14.19 5.47
C GLU A 52 3.08 -14.06 6.58
N LYS A 53 3.23 -13.08 7.48
CA LYS A 53 2.25 -12.77 8.54
C LYS A 53 0.95 -12.18 7.96
N ALA A 54 1.02 -11.45 6.85
CA ALA A 54 -0.12 -10.73 6.27
C ALA A 54 -0.84 -11.50 5.15
N GLN A 55 -0.22 -12.52 4.54
CA GLN A 55 -0.60 -13.11 3.26
C GLN A 55 -2.03 -13.67 3.16
N ASP A 56 -2.63 -14.06 4.28
CA ASP A 56 -3.99 -14.61 4.29
C ASP A 56 -5.04 -13.56 3.87
N THR A 57 -4.74 -12.27 4.05
CA THR A 57 -5.62 -11.15 3.68
C THR A 57 -4.93 -10.20 2.69
N PRO A 58 -5.69 -9.38 1.93
CA PRO A 58 -5.07 -8.37 1.08
C PRO A 58 -4.23 -7.39 1.90
N PHE A 59 -2.97 -7.19 1.50
CA PHE A 59 -2.04 -6.34 2.22
C PHE A 59 -1.31 -5.36 1.29
N ARG A 60 -0.75 -4.32 1.91
CA ARG A 60 0.10 -3.30 1.30
C ARG A 60 1.20 -3.00 2.30
N LEU A 61 2.44 -3.29 1.95
CA LEU A 61 3.60 -3.08 2.82
C LEU A 61 4.67 -2.31 2.07
N THR A 62 5.41 -1.49 2.79
CA THR A 62 6.56 -0.75 2.28
C THR A 62 7.74 -0.98 3.20
N TYR A 63 8.91 -1.16 2.62
CA TYR A 63 10.16 -1.33 3.36
C TYR A 63 11.24 -0.51 2.69
N ALA A 64 11.97 0.31 3.45
CA ALA A 64 13.04 1.13 2.91
C ALA A 64 14.36 0.69 3.54
N ASP A 65 15.34 0.35 2.70
CA ASP A 65 16.68 -0.02 3.15
C ASP A 65 17.72 0.33 2.08
N GLN A 66 18.92 0.73 2.52
CA GLN A 66 20.08 1.02 1.66
C GLN A 66 19.79 1.90 0.43
N GLY A 67 18.94 2.93 0.59
CA GLY A 67 18.58 3.85 -0.49
C GLY A 67 17.57 3.31 -1.49
N TYR A 68 16.92 2.18 -1.18
CA TYR A 68 15.85 1.61 -1.99
C TYR A 68 14.53 1.56 -1.21
N LEU A 69 13.43 1.62 -1.96
CA LEU A 69 12.08 1.41 -1.49
C LEU A 69 11.53 0.12 -2.13
N TYR A 70 11.12 -0.80 -1.27
CA TYR A 70 10.40 -2.02 -1.60
C TYR A 70 8.92 -1.83 -1.31
N MET A 71 8.06 -2.23 -2.24
CA MET A 71 6.61 -2.08 -2.16
C MET A 71 5.97 -3.43 -2.46
N ALA A 72 5.35 -4.03 -1.44
CA ALA A 72 4.74 -5.35 -1.53
C ALA A 72 3.21 -5.23 -1.56
N ARG A 73 2.60 -5.80 -2.60
CA ARG A 73 1.14 -5.86 -2.75
C ARG A 73 0.68 -7.31 -2.80
N GLY A 74 -0.12 -7.71 -1.82
CA GLY A 74 -0.75 -9.04 -1.77
C GLY A 74 -2.27 -8.96 -1.90
N TYR A 75 -2.87 -9.99 -2.50
CA TYR A 75 -4.32 -10.08 -2.74
C TYR A 75 -5.05 -11.09 -1.85
N GLY A 76 -4.41 -11.55 -0.78
CA GLY A 76 -4.95 -12.54 0.13
C GLY A 76 -5.02 -13.94 -0.48
N GLU A 77 -5.55 -14.88 0.30
CA GLU A 77 -5.71 -16.27 -0.12
C GLU A 77 -6.54 -16.41 -1.42
N LYS A 78 -6.13 -17.38 -2.26
CA LYS A 78 -6.92 -17.93 -3.38
C LYS A 78 -6.99 -19.44 -3.24
N GLU A 79 -8.17 -20.00 -3.47
CA GLU A 79 -8.43 -21.44 -3.27
C GLU A 79 -7.78 -22.33 -4.34
N LYS A 80 -7.37 -21.75 -5.49
CA LYS A 80 -6.78 -22.46 -6.62
C LYS A 80 -5.56 -21.77 -7.19
N THR A 81 -4.76 -22.53 -7.93
CA THR A 81 -3.60 -22.01 -8.69
C THR A 81 -4.01 -21.22 -9.93
N GLY A 82 -3.05 -20.49 -10.52
CA GLY A 82 -3.21 -19.76 -11.80
C GLY A 82 -3.49 -18.27 -11.64
N TYR A 83 -3.50 -17.75 -10.40
CA TYR A 83 -3.51 -16.32 -10.16
C TYR A 83 -2.11 -15.72 -10.31
N SER A 84 -2.03 -14.52 -10.86
CA SER A 84 -0.79 -13.72 -10.94
C SER A 84 -1.09 -12.25 -10.67
N VAL A 85 -0.07 -11.49 -10.27
CA VAL A 85 -0.19 -10.05 -10.05
C VAL A 85 0.57 -9.32 -11.13
N GLU A 86 -0.12 -8.49 -11.89
CA GLU A 86 0.45 -7.62 -12.91
C GLU A 86 0.68 -6.22 -12.32
N VAL A 87 1.85 -5.64 -12.60
CA VAL A 87 2.16 -4.24 -12.27
C VAL A 87 1.82 -3.40 -13.50
N ASN A 88 0.75 -2.63 -13.42
CA ASN A 88 0.25 -1.83 -14.54
C ASN A 88 1.01 -0.50 -14.65
N ALA A 89 1.35 0.10 -13.51
CA ALA A 89 2.03 1.39 -13.46
C ALA A 89 2.77 1.59 -12.12
N CYS A 90 3.91 2.26 -12.20
CA CYS A 90 4.64 2.81 -11.06
C CYS A 90 5.11 4.20 -11.48
N TYR A 91 4.57 5.24 -10.85
CA TYR A 91 4.81 6.62 -11.29
C TYR A 91 4.82 7.60 -10.13
N GLU A 92 5.43 8.75 -10.39
CA GLU A 92 5.61 9.81 -9.41
C GLU A 92 4.56 10.91 -9.63
N THR A 93 3.96 11.40 -8.55
CA THR A 93 3.22 12.66 -8.48
C THR A 93 3.98 13.66 -7.61
N SER A 94 3.45 14.86 -7.38
CA SER A 94 4.16 15.87 -6.57
C SER A 94 4.45 15.40 -5.15
N ASP A 95 3.57 14.55 -4.61
CA ASP A 95 3.53 14.12 -3.21
C ASP A 95 3.74 12.62 -2.99
N ALA A 96 3.56 11.78 -4.02
CA ALA A 96 3.55 10.34 -3.85
C ALA A 96 4.26 9.56 -4.96
N VAL A 97 4.68 8.33 -4.62
CA VAL A 97 4.90 7.22 -5.54
C VAL A 97 3.60 6.42 -5.61
N ARG A 98 3.01 6.34 -6.80
CA ARG A 98 1.73 5.67 -7.04
C ARG A 98 1.93 4.36 -7.79
N ILE A 99 1.27 3.31 -7.33
CA ILE A 99 1.41 1.95 -7.82
C ILE A 99 0.04 1.40 -8.19
N GLN A 100 -0.08 0.92 -9.42
CA GLN A 100 -1.27 0.24 -9.90
C GLN A 100 -0.93 -1.22 -10.17
N THR A 101 -1.74 -2.11 -9.60
CA THR A 101 -1.59 -3.56 -9.79
C THR A 101 -2.93 -4.19 -10.07
N THR A 102 -2.92 -5.31 -10.78
CA THR A 102 -4.14 -6.09 -11.03
C THR A 102 -3.88 -7.56 -10.75
N LEU A 103 -4.83 -8.18 -10.05
CA LEU A 103 -4.86 -9.62 -9.90
C LEU A 103 -5.46 -10.24 -11.16
N LEU A 104 -4.64 -10.94 -11.92
CA LEU A 104 -5.09 -11.75 -13.04
C LEU A 104 -5.49 -13.12 -12.54
N GLY A 105 -6.69 -13.56 -12.93
CA GLY A 105 -7.11 -14.94 -12.72
C GLY A 105 -6.51 -15.89 -13.75
N PRO A 106 -6.67 -17.21 -13.54
CA PRO A 106 -6.25 -18.22 -14.50
C PRO A 106 -6.86 -17.96 -15.88
N ALA A 107 -6.07 -18.15 -16.94
CA ALA A 107 -6.56 -17.94 -18.30
C ALA A 107 -7.70 -18.92 -18.63
N LYS A 108 -8.56 -18.54 -19.58
CA LYS A 108 -9.65 -19.41 -20.04
C LYS A 108 -9.08 -20.72 -20.58
N GLY A 109 -9.42 -21.84 -19.95
CA GLY A 109 -8.92 -23.18 -20.33
C GLY A 109 -7.58 -23.56 -19.67
N GLU A 110 -7.01 -22.70 -18.82
CA GLU A 110 -5.86 -23.05 -18.00
C GLU A 110 -6.24 -24.15 -17.00
N LYS A 111 -5.36 -25.14 -16.85
CA LYS A 111 -5.53 -26.19 -15.84
C LYS A 111 -5.13 -25.64 -14.48
N THR A 112 -6.11 -25.49 -13.58
CA THR A 112 -5.88 -25.09 -12.19
C THR A 112 -5.89 -26.29 -11.25
N LYS A 113 -5.29 -26.14 -10.07
CA LYS A 113 -5.36 -27.10 -8.98
C LYS A 113 -6.02 -26.44 -7.77
N GLU A 114 -6.92 -27.16 -7.10
CA GLU A 114 -7.47 -26.75 -5.80
C GLU A 114 -6.37 -26.84 -4.74
N LYS A 115 -5.76 -25.69 -4.45
CA LYS A 115 -4.68 -25.52 -3.50
C LYS A 115 -4.63 -24.04 -3.12
N LYS A 116 -4.61 -23.76 -1.82
CA LYS A 116 -4.40 -22.41 -1.30
C LYS A 116 -3.13 -21.79 -1.85
N THR A 117 -3.25 -20.59 -2.40
CA THR A 117 -2.15 -19.77 -2.91
C THR A 117 -2.29 -18.32 -2.42
N TYR A 118 -1.18 -17.59 -2.43
CA TYR A 118 -1.07 -16.23 -1.91
C TYR A 118 -0.39 -15.34 -2.96
N PRO A 119 -1.12 -14.87 -3.98
CA PRO A 119 -0.54 -14.03 -5.02
C PRO A 119 -0.14 -12.67 -4.46
N TYR A 120 1.15 -12.34 -4.62
CA TYR A 120 1.71 -11.04 -4.31
C TYR A 120 2.79 -10.66 -5.32
N VAL A 121 3.14 -9.37 -5.34
CA VAL A 121 4.31 -8.85 -6.05
C VAL A 121 5.10 -7.94 -5.11
N VAL A 122 6.43 -7.96 -5.23
CA VAL A 122 7.34 -7.01 -4.58
C VAL A 122 8.04 -6.23 -5.67
N MET A 123 7.92 -4.90 -5.61
CA MET A 123 8.59 -3.97 -6.51
C MET A 123 9.70 -3.25 -5.74
N LYS A 124 10.84 -3.01 -6.39
CA LYS A 124 11.95 -2.22 -5.86
C LYS A 124 12.20 -1.00 -6.74
N THR A 125 12.41 0.14 -6.10
CA THR A 125 12.76 1.42 -6.74
C THR A 125 13.81 2.14 -5.89
N GLU A 126 14.49 3.14 -6.44
CA GLU A 126 15.26 4.07 -5.61
C GLU A 126 14.35 4.78 -4.60
N TYR A 127 14.84 4.94 -3.38
CA TYR A 127 14.11 5.62 -2.32
C TYR A 127 13.87 7.09 -2.67
N ARG A 128 12.65 7.55 -2.44
CA ARG A 128 12.22 8.95 -2.57
C ARG A 128 11.46 9.29 -1.31
N GLU A 129 11.70 10.48 -0.76
CA GLU A 129 11.00 10.98 0.44
C GLU A 129 9.59 11.45 0.06
N LYS A 130 8.72 10.49 -0.28
CA LYS A 130 7.34 10.68 -0.73
C LYS A 130 6.44 9.61 -0.13
N ASP A 131 5.16 9.91 -0.03
CA ASP A 131 4.16 8.93 0.38
C ASP A 131 4.07 7.81 -0.68
N VAL A 132 3.66 6.61 -0.26
CA VAL A 132 3.40 5.49 -1.19
C VAL A 132 1.91 5.21 -1.23
N ILE A 133 1.32 5.29 -2.42
CA ILE A 133 -0.10 5.06 -2.63
C ILE A 133 -0.28 3.87 -3.56
N PHE A 134 -0.97 2.84 -3.05
CA PHE A 134 -1.41 1.70 -3.84
C PHE A 134 -2.86 1.93 -4.26
N GLU A 135 -3.08 2.00 -5.57
CA GLU A 135 -4.38 2.24 -6.21
C GLU A 135 -5.20 0.96 -6.39
#